data_AF-A0A133UEC3-F1
#
_entry.id   AF-A0A133UEC3-F1
#
_cell.length_a   1.000
_cell.length_b   1.000
_cell.length_c   1.000
_cell.angle_alpha   90.00
_cell.angle_beta   90.00
_cell.angle_gamma   90.00
#
_symmetry.space_group_name_H-M   'P 1'
#
loop_
_entity.id
_entity.type
_entity.pdbx_description
1 polymer ?
#
loop_
_entity_poly.entity_id
_entity_poly.type
_entity_poly.pdbx_seq_one_letter_code
_entity_poly.pdbx_strand_id
1 'polypeptide(L)'
;MISIERALRILSEEGCSPEVIRHSFAVSKKSAEIARKISENGHDVDLELVKVGAILHDVGRSRTHDISHGVEGSRILRERGLGELARFAERHLGAGITVEEAEKLSIPTKDYLPESLEEKVVAYADNLLRGEEVISFQEALEELQEELGPDHPSLDRFRKIHRKLRELGGI
;
A
#
# COMPACT_ATOMS: atom_id res chain seq x y z
N MET A 1 15.64 -7.36 7.90
CA MET A 1 14.98 -6.20 7.29
C MET A 1 16.03 -5.29 6.65
N ILE A 2 15.79 -4.81 5.44
CA ILE A 2 16.69 -3.87 4.75
C ILE A 2 16.48 -2.43 5.27
N SER A 3 17.44 -1.52 5.05
CA SER A 3 17.28 -0.12 5.41
C SER A 3 16.38 0.66 4.44
N ILE A 4 15.88 1.82 4.88
CA ILE A 4 15.13 2.78 4.06
C ILE A 4 15.94 3.21 2.83
N GLU A 5 17.23 3.51 2.99
CA GLU A 5 18.10 3.91 1.89
C GLU A 5 18.26 2.78 0.87
N ARG A 6 18.33 1.52 1.34
CA ARG A 6 18.38 0.37 0.44
C ARG A 6 17.05 0.19 -0.30
N ALA A 7 15.92 0.36 0.38
CA ALA A 7 14.59 0.27 -0.24
C ALA A 7 14.40 1.33 -1.33
N LEU A 8 14.76 2.60 -1.07
CA LEU A 8 14.72 3.67 -2.07
C LEU A 8 15.66 3.39 -3.25
N ARG A 9 16.85 2.85 -2.98
CA ARG A 9 17.79 2.45 -4.04
C ARG A 9 17.22 1.35 -4.93
N ILE A 10 16.48 0.40 -4.37
CA ILE A 10 15.83 -0.67 -5.15
C ILE A 10 14.84 -0.08 -6.16
N LEU A 11 14.01 0.90 -5.77
CA LEU A 11 13.11 1.57 -6.70
C LEU A 11 13.88 2.20 -7.88
N SER A 12 14.98 2.89 -7.59
CA SER A 12 15.82 3.50 -8.62
C SER A 12 16.52 2.45 -9.49
N GLU A 13 17.00 1.34 -8.92
CA GLU A 13 17.64 0.24 -9.65
C GLU A 13 16.66 -0.50 -10.56
N GLU A 14 15.39 -0.60 -10.16
CA GLU A 14 14.34 -1.21 -10.97
C GLU A 14 13.83 -0.32 -12.09
N GLY A 15 14.12 0.99 -12.02
CA GLY A 15 13.74 1.97 -13.03
C GLY A 15 12.43 2.71 -12.72
N CYS A 16 11.99 2.76 -11.47
CA CYS A 16 10.87 3.62 -11.07
C CYS A 16 11.18 5.09 -11.38
N SER A 17 10.16 5.84 -11.81
CA SER A 17 10.31 7.27 -12.07
C SER A 17 10.60 8.05 -10.78
N PRO A 18 11.19 9.25 -10.87
CA PRO A 18 11.36 10.12 -9.69
C PRO A 18 10.05 10.42 -8.97
N GLU A 19 8.93 10.47 -9.68
CA GLU A 19 7.59 10.69 -9.10
C GLU A 19 7.16 9.51 -8.23
N VAL A 20 7.29 8.27 -8.73
CA VAL A 20 6.98 7.05 -7.95
C VAL A 20 7.86 6.97 -6.69
N ILE A 21 9.15 7.32 -6.81
CA ILE A 21 10.06 7.31 -5.67
C ILE A 21 9.64 8.34 -4.60
N ARG A 22 9.28 9.56 -5.02
CA ARG A 22 8.83 10.61 -4.10
C ARG A 22 7.49 10.23 -3.44
N HIS A 23 6.54 9.74 -4.23
CA HIS A 23 5.26 9.23 -3.73
C HIS A 23 5.47 8.10 -2.71
N SER A 24 6.24 7.07 -3.05
CA SER A 24 6.54 5.95 -2.14
C SER A 24 7.18 6.42 -0.82
N PHE A 25 8.04 7.44 -0.88
CA PHE A 25 8.61 8.04 0.32
C PHE A 25 7.59 8.84 1.14
N ALA A 26 6.66 9.55 0.50
CA ALA A 26 5.56 10.23 1.16
C ALA A 26 4.60 9.25 1.85
N VAL A 27 4.23 8.15 1.17
CA VAL A 27 3.43 7.05 1.75
C VAL A 27 4.16 6.44 2.95
N SER A 28 5.48 6.22 2.86
CA SER A 28 6.29 5.74 3.99
C SER A 28 6.25 6.66 5.21
N LYS A 29 6.34 7.98 5.00
CA LYS A 29 6.20 8.95 6.09
C LYS A 29 4.81 8.91 6.72
N LYS A 30 3.76 8.88 5.90
CA LYS A 30 2.37 8.86 6.40
C LYS A 30 2.07 7.57 7.15
N SER A 31 2.51 6.44 6.60
CA SER A 31 2.39 5.11 7.23
C SER A 31 3.11 5.07 8.57
N ALA A 32 4.32 5.62 8.66
CA ALA A 32 5.08 5.70 9.91
C ALA A 32 4.43 6.60 10.96
N GLU A 33 3.76 7.69 10.56
CA GLU A 33 2.98 8.53 11.47
C GLU A 33 1.83 7.73 12.12
N ILE A 34 1.05 7.02 11.30
CA ILE A 34 -0.08 6.20 11.75
C ILE A 34 0.41 5.07 12.66
N ALA A 35 1.42 4.31 12.23
CA ALA A 35 1.96 3.20 13.00
C ALA A 35 2.55 3.66 14.34
N ARG A 36 3.21 4.82 14.40
CA ARG A 36 3.72 5.39 15.65
C ARG A 36 2.59 5.66 16.64
N LYS A 37 1.49 6.30 16.21
CA LYS A 37 0.34 6.58 17.07
C LYS A 37 -0.31 5.29 17.58
N ILE A 38 -0.43 4.27 16.73
CA ILE A 38 -0.92 2.95 17.13
C ILE A 38 -0.04 2.35 18.23
N SER A 39 1.28 2.41 18.05
CA SER A 39 2.25 1.92 19.03
C SER A 39 2.19 2.69 20.36
N GLU A 40 2.07 4.03 20.31
CA GLU A 40 1.91 4.90 21.48
C GLU A 40 0.62 4.60 22.27
N ASN A 41 -0.42 4.09 21.61
CA ASN A 41 -1.65 3.62 22.24
C ASN A 41 -1.57 2.17 22.76
N GLY A 42 -0.39 1.57 22.79
CA GLY A 42 -0.13 0.26 23.40
C GLY A 42 -0.46 -0.94 22.51
N HIS A 43 -0.61 -0.72 21.20
CA HIS A 43 -0.82 -1.81 20.23
C HIS A 43 0.50 -2.21 19.56
N ASP A 44 0.63 -3.51 19.27
CA ASP A 44 1.78 -4.05 18.57
C ASP A 44 1.70 -3.72 17.06
N VAL A 45 2.76 -3.10 16.54
CA VAL A 45 2.92 -2.76 15.12
C VAL A 45 4.40 -2.57 14.82
N ASP A 46 4.89 -3.23 13.77
CA ASP A 46 6.30 -3.11 13.38
C ASP A 46 6.52 -1.85 12.52
N LEU A 47 7.05 -0.80 13.16
CA LEU A 47 7.27 0.50 12.51
C LEU A 47 8.27 0.42 11.35
N GLU A 48 9.33 -0.39 11.47
CA GLU A 48 10.35 -0.49 10.41
C GLU A 48 9.81 -1.30 9.23
N LEU A 49 9.03 -2.34 9.50
CA LEU A 49 8.34 -3.10 8.46
C LEU A 49 7.36 -2.22 7.69
N VAL A 50 6.57 -1.38 8.38
CA VAL A 50 5.66 -0.41 7.75
C VAL A 50 6.41 0.55 6.84
N LYS A 51 7.50 1.14 7.32
CA LYS A 51 8.29 2.10 6.53
C LYS A 51 8.86 1.47 5.27
N VAL A 52 9.49 0.30 5.39
CA VAL A 52 10.14 -0.38 4.26
C VAL A 52 9.09 -0.94 3.30
N GLY A 53 8.02 -1.55 3.81
CA GLY A 53 6.89 -2.02 3.02
C GLY A 53 6.24 -0.91 2.21
N ALA A 54 6.02 0.26 2.82
CA ALA A 54 5.50 1.45 2.15
C ALA A 54 6.44 2.00 1.07
N ILE A 55 7.77 1.91 1.22
CA ILE A 55 8.67 2.35 0.15
C ILE A 55 8.57 1.43 -1.06
N LEU A 56 8.40 0.13 -0.85
CA LEU A 56 8.46 -0.87 -1.92
C LEU A 56 7.11 -1.24 -2.53
N HIS A 57 6.00 -0.73 -1.99
CA HIS A 57 4.65 -1.12 -2.42
C HIS A 57 4.46 -0.93 -3.94
N ASP A 58 5.03 0.14 -4.49
CA ASP A 58 4.83 0.55 -5.87
C ASP A 58 5.97 0.16 -6.82
N VAL A 59 6.89 -0.73 -6.40
CA VAL A 59 8.07 -1.10 -7.21
C VAL A 59 7.69 -1.71 -8.57
N GLY A 60 6.50 -2.30 -8.70
CA GLY A 60 5.99 -2.81 -9.97
C GLY A 60 5.67 -1.73 -11.01
N ARG A 61 5.57 -0.45 -10.62
CA ARG A 61 5.46 0.70 -11.54
C ARG A 61 6.65 0.85 -12.47
N SER A 62 7.77 0.19 -12.14
CA SER A 62 8.92 0.04 -13.05
C SER A 62 8.66 -0.86 -14.27
N ARG A 63 7.52 -1.57 -14.32
CA ARG A 63 7.16 -2.49 -15.41
C ARG A 63 5.84 -2.14 -16.05
N THR A 64 4.84 -1.76 -15.26
CA THR A 64 3.50 -1.44 -15.76
C THR A 64 2.81 -0.37 -14.92
N HIS A 65 1.94 0.40 -15.57
CA HIS A 65 1.10 1.42 -14.93
C HIS A 65 -0.36 0.97 -14.78
N ASP A 66 -0.70 -0.26 -15.15
CA ASP A 66 -2.03 -0.83 -14.91
C ASP A 66 -2.14 -1.48 -13.52
N ILE A 67 -3.27 -2.12 -13.24
CA ILE A 67 -3.56 -2.80 -11.96
C ILE A 67 -2.60 -3.95 -11.65
N SER A 68 -1.93 -4.52 -12.66
CA SER A 68 -1.02 -5.65 -12.47
C SER A 68 0.34 -5.25 -11.88
N HIS A 69 0.60 -3.95 -11.67
CA HIS A 69 1.83 -3.49 -11.01
C HIS A 69 1.99 -4.08 -9.61
N GLY A 70 0.91 -4.36 -8.87
CA GLY A 70 1.03 -5.06 -7.58
C GLY A 70 1.60 -6.48 -7.73
N VAL A 71 1.17 -7.19 -8.78
CA VAL A 71 1.65 -8.55 -9.11
C VAL A 71 3.11 -8.51 -9.57
N GLU A 72 3.45 -7.61 -10.49
CA GLU A 72 4.84 -7.43 -10.94
C GLU A 72 5.75 -6.99 -9.79
N GLY A 73 5.28 -6.11 -8.90
CA GLY A 73 6.03 -5.68 -7.73
C GLY A 73 6.35 -6.84 -6.79
N SER A 74 5.37 -7.71 -6.53
CA SER A 74 5.58 -8.94 -5.75
C SER A 74 6.60 -9.89 -6.42
N ARG A 75 6.54 -10.05 -7.75
CA ARG A 75 7.52 -10.84 -8.51
C ARG A 75 8.94 -10.27 -8.37
N ILE A 76 9.12 -8.97 -8.60
CA ILE A 76 10.40 -8.26 -8.49
C ILE A 76 10.99 -8.44 -7.09
N LEU A 77 10.19 -8.23 -6.04
CA LEU A 77 10.67 -8.35 -4.66
C LEU A 77 11.10 -9.78 -4.33
N ARG A 78 10.40 -10.80 -4.85
CA ARG A 78 10.81 -12.20 -4.67
C ARG A 78 12.12 -12.51 -5.39
N GLU A 79 12.29 -12.04 -6.63
CA GLU A 79 13.53 -12.20 -7.40
C GLU A 79 14.72 -11.51 -6.74
N ARG A 80 14.48 -10.42 -5.99
CA ARG A 80 15.49 -9.73 -5.17
C ARG A 80 15.77 -10.37 -3.81
N GLY A 81 15.14 -11.51 -3.49
CA GLY A 81 15.28 -12.17 -2.18
C GLY A 81 14.53 -11.46 -1.04
N LEU A 82 13.60 -10.56 -1.36
CA LEU A 82 12.77 -9.77 -0.44
C LEU A 82 11.33 -10.26 -0.41
N GLY A 83 11.12 -11.57 -0.53
CA GLY A 83 9.80 -12.17 -0.60
C GLY A 83 8.90 -11.89 0.60
N GLU A 84 9.47 -11.55 1.76
CA GLU A 84 8.71 -11.10 2.93
C GLU A 84 8.01 -9.75 2.68
N LEU A 85 8.58 -8.86 1.86
CA LEU A 85 8.03 -7.54 1.56
C LEU A 85 7.06 -7.55 0.36
N ALA A 86 7.02 -8.64 -0.41
CA ALA A 86 6.19 -8.79 -1.60
C ALA A 86 4.69 -8.54 -1.35
N ARG A 87 4.21 -8.85 -0.14
CA ARG A 87 2.82 -8.64 0.27
C ARG A 87 2.39 -7.17 0.27
N PHE A 88 3.31 -6.25 0.56
CA PHE A 88 3.02 -4.81 0.50
C PHE A 88 2.78 -4.35 -0.94
N ALA A 89 3.48 -4.96 -1.91
CA ALA A 89 3.28 -4.65 -3.30
C ALA A 89 1.97 -5.23 -3.84
N GLU A 90 1.65 -6.48 -3.58
CA GLU A 90 0.47 -7.10 -4.20
C GLU A 90 -0.87 -6.79 -3.50
N ARG A 91 -0.87 -6.33 -2.24
CA ARG A 91 -2.11 -6.18 -1.44
C ARG A 91 -2.58 -4.75 -1.21
N HIS A 92 -1.87 -3.72 -1.69
CA HIS A 92 -2.24 -2.32 -1.41
C HIS A 92 -3.38 -1.78 -2.31
N LEU A 93 -3.55 -2.36 -3.50
CA LEU A 93 -4.42 -1.89 -4.57
C LEU A 93 -5.88 -1.68 -4.13
N GLY A 94 -6.37 -0.44 -4.13
CA GLY A 94 -7.79 -0.11 -3.86
C GLY A 94 -8.33 -0.68 -2.54
N ALA A 95 -7.49 -0.76 -1.50
CA ALA A 95 -7.77 -1.42 -0.21
C ALA A 95 -7.90 -2.97 -0.29
N GLY A 96 -7.27 -3.57 -1.29
CA GLY A 96 -7.21 -5.00 -1.56
C GLY A 96 -8.14 -5.46 -2.68
N ILE A 97 -7.82 -6.59 -3.28
CA ILE A 97 -8.57 -7.24 -4.38
C ILE A 97 -8.95 -8.66 -3.97
N THR A 98 -10.22 -9.03 -4.06
CA THR A 98 -10.69 -10.40 -3.76
C THR A 98 -10.34 -11.38 -4.88
N VAL A 99 -10.50 -12.68 -4.63
CA VAL A 99 -10.29 -13.72 -5.64
C VAL A 99 -11.19 -13.49 -6.89
N GLU A 100 -12.46 -13.14 -6.67
CA GLU A 100 -13.43 -12.90 -7.74
C GLU A 100 -13.14 -11.61 -8.51
N GLU A 101 -12.64 -10.58 -7.84
CA GLU A 101 -12.19 -9.34 -8.48
C GLU A 101 -10.92 -9.59 -9.31
N ALA A 102 -9.97 -10.37 -8.78
CA ALA A 102 -8.74 -10.75 -9.47
C ALA A 102 -9.01 -11.50 -10.79
N GLU A 103 -9.97 -12.43 -10.77
CA GLU A 103 -10.41 -13.13 -11.98
C GLU A 103 -10.97 -12.16 -13.04
N LYS A 104 -11.82 -11.22 -12.64
CA LYS A 104 -12.38 -10.19 -13.55
C LYS A 104 -11.31 -9.25 -14.11
N LEU A 105 -10.29 -8.94 -13.30
CA LEU A 105 -9.18 -8.07 -13.66
C LEU A 105 -8.10 -8.78 -14.49
N SER A 106 -8.25 -10.08 -14.76
CA SER A 106 -7.27 -10.88 -15.51
C SER A 106 -5.87 -10.88 -14.89
N ILE A 107 -5.78 -10.73 -13.57
CA ILE A 107 -4.55 -10.94 -12.79
C ILE A 107 -4.57 -12.36 -12.18
N PRO A 108 -3.43 -12.92 -11.71
CA PRO A 108 -3.42 -14.26 -11.14
C PRO A 108 -4.47 -14.43 -10.03
N THR A 109 -5.32 -15.45 -10.17
CA THR A 109 -6.48 -15.67 -9.29
C THR A 109 -6.06 -16.11 -7.88
N LYS A 110 -6.00 -15.15 -6.96
CA LYS A 110 -5.77 -15.34 -5.52
C LYS A 110 -6.29 -14.14 -4.74
N ASP A 111 -6.23 -14.23 -3.41
CA ASP A 111 -6.63 -13.15 -2.52
C ASP A 111 -5.48 -12.14 -2.34
N TYR A 112 -5.79 -10.85 -2.57
CA TYR A 112 -4.89 -9.71 -2.44
C TYR A 112 -5.38 -8.73 -1.36
N LEU A 113 -6.14 -9.19 -0.37
CA LEU A 113 -6.58 -8.36 0.74
C LEU A 113 -5.44 -8.12 1.74
N PRO A 114 -5.28 -6.89 2.27
CA PRO A 114 -4.38 -6.62 3.39
C PRO A 114 -4.70 -7.48 4.62
N GLU A 115 -3.77 -8.33 5.05
CA GLU A 115 -4.00 -9.26 6.16
C GLU A 115 -3.42 -8.74 7.48
N SER A 116 -2.16 -8.29 7.48
CA SER A 116 -1.53 -7.75 8.67
C SER A 116 -2.02 -6.33 8.99
N LEU A 117 -1.65 -5.83 10.18
CA LEU A 117 -1.90 -4.43 10.54
C LEU A 117 -1.01 -3.50 9.71
N GLU A 118 0.24 -3.87 9.50
CA GLU A 118 1.22 -3.13 8.69
C GLU A 118 0.73 -2.99 7.25
N GLU A 119 0.23 -4.07 6.63
CA GLU A 119 -0.34 -4.04 5.28
C GLU A 119 -1.53 -3.07 5.20
N LYS A 120 -2.41 -3.07 6.21
CA LYS A 120 -3.56 -2.15 6.28
C LYS A 120 -3.13 -0.70 6.42
N VAL A 121 -2.10 -0.43 7.23
CA VAL A 121 -1.55 0.91 7.40
C VAL A 121 -1.00 1.43 6.08
N VAL A 122 -0.22 0.62 5.36
CA VAL A 122 0.36 1.01 4.07
C VAL A 122 -0.73 1.23 3.01
N ALA A 123 -1.65 0.27 2.83
CA ALA A 123 -2.74 0.40 1.86
C ALA A 123 -3.65 1.62 2.16
N TYR A 124 -3.89 1.91 3.44
CA TYR A 124 -4.67 3.07 3.84
C TYR A 124 -3.93 4.38 3.58
N ALA A 125 -2.65 4.45 3.96
CA ALA A 125 -1.84 5.64 3.76
C ALA A 125 -1.68 5.95 2.27
N ASP A 126 -1.46 4.95 1.43
CA ASP A 126 -1.36 5.11 -0.02
C ASP A 126 -2.56 5.85 -0.63
N ASN A 127 -3.78 5.42 -0.30
CA ASN A 127 -5.02 6.07 -0.75
C ASN A 127 -5.19 7.51 -0.23
N LEU A 128 -4.43 7.95 0.78
CA LEU A 128 -4.48 9.33 1.29
C LEU A 128 -3.46 10.25 0.61
N LEU A 129 -2.70 9.78 -0.38
CA LEU A 129 -1.65 10.56 -1.03
C LEU A 129 -1.97 10.81 -2.50
N ARG A 130 -2.16 12.08 -2.87
CA ARG A 130 -2.18 12.51 -4.26
C ARG A 130 -0.77 12.93 -4.68
N GLY A 131 0.00 11.97 -5.21
CA GLY A 131 1.44 12.15 -5.38
C GLY A 131 2.13 12.27 -4.02
N GLU A 132 2.48 13.49 -3.61
CA GLU A 132 3.12 13.76 -2.30
C GLU A 132 2.17 14.50 -1.32
N GLU A 133 1.02 14.96 -1.80
CA GLU A 133 0.05 15.73 -1.01
C GLU A 133 -0.87 14.79 -0.20
N VAL A 134 -0.98 15.03 1.10
CA VAL A 134 -1.88 14.28 1.97
C VAL A 134 -3.29 14.88 1.91
N ILE A 135 -4.28 14.09 1.50
CA ILE A 135 -5.69 14.47 1.46
C ILE A 135 -6.47 13.90 2.64
N SER A 136 -7.69 14.39 2.87
CA SER A 136 -8.57 13.85 3.89
C SER A 136 -9.13 12.48 3.49
N PHE A 137 -9.59 11.71 4.49
CA PHE A 137 -10.28 10.45 4.24
C PHE A 137 -11.52 10.61 3.36
N GLN A 138 -12.25 11.72 3.50
CA GLN A 138 -13.46 11.96 2.73
C GLN A 138 -13.13 12.22 1.25
N GLU A 139 -12.10 13.02 0.97
CA GLU A 139 -11.60 13.26 -0.38
C GLU A 139 -11.08 11.97 -1.02
N ALA A 140 -10.26 11.19 -0.30
CA ALA A 140 -9.76 9.91 -0.79
C ALA A 140 -10.88 8.90 -1.10
N LEU A 141 -11.92 8.87 -0.26
CA LEU A 141 -13.07 8.00 -0.46
C LEU A 141 -13.90 8.43 -1.69
N GLU A 142 -14.04 9.74 -1.91
CA GLU A 142 -14.71 10.30 -3.09
C GLU A 142 -13.93 9.97 -4.37
N GLU A 143 -12.61 10.17 -4.38
CA GLU A 143 -11.75 9.82 -5.52
C GLU A 143 -11.83 8.33 -5.87
N LEU A 144 -11.71 7.45 -4.87
CA LEU A 144 -11.82 6.01 -5.07
C LEU A 144 -13.21 5.60 -5.60
N GLN A 145 -14.25 6.33 -5.19
CA GLN A 145 -15.62 6.11 -5.67
C GLN A 145 -15.79 6.56 -7.12
N GLU A 146 -15.18 7.67 -7.52
CA GLU A 146 -15.17 8.15 -8.90
C GLU A 146 -14.42 7.20 -9.83
N GLU A 147 -13.30 6.63 -9.36
CA GLU A 147 -12.49 5.68 -10.13
C GLU A 147 -13.18 4.33 -10.32
N LEU A 148 -13.69 3.75 -9.23
CA LEU A 148 -14.18 2.36 -9.21
C LEU A 148 -15.69 2.23 -9.37
N GLY A 149 -16.42 3.33 -9.17
CA GLY A 149 -17.89 3.38 -9.15
C GLY A 149 -18.49 3.31 -7.74
N PRO A 150 -19.72 3.82 -7.56
CA PRO A 150 -20.37 4.02 -6.25
C PRO A 150 -20.62 2.75 -5.44
N ASP A 151 -20.79 1.62 -6.13
CA ASP A 151 -21.10 0.34 -5.51
C ASP A 151 -19.88 -0.60 -5.41
N HIS A 152 -18.66 -0.09 -5.67
CA HIS A 152 -17.48 -0.94 -5.66
C HIS A 152 -17.14 -1.42 -4.24
N PRO A 153 -16.94 -2.74 -4.01
CA PRO A 153 -16.67 -3.29 -2.68
C PRO A 153 -15.42 -2.72 -1.98
N SER A 154 -14.44 -2.23 -2.73
CA SER A 154 -13.26 -1.50 -2.22
C SER A 154 -13.61 -0.35 -1.29
N LEU A 155 -14.70 0.37 -1.55
CA LEU A 155 -15.10 1.52 -0.73
C LEU A 155 -15.41 1.09 0.70
N ASP A 156 -16.11 -0.05 0.86
CA ASP A 156 -16.40 -0.62 2.16
C ASP A 156 -15.18 -1.21 2.84
N ARG A 157 -14.24 -1.78 2.06
CA ARG A 157 -12.94 -2.22 2.59
C ARG A 157 -12.14 -1.03 3.12
N PHE A 158 -12.07 0.06 2.37
CA PHE A 158 -11.38 1.28 2.78
C PHE A 158 -12.01 1.89 4.05
N ARG A 159 -13.34 1.97 4.12
CA ARG A 159 -14.07 2.37 5.35
C ARG A 159 -13.79 1.45 6.53
N LYS A 160 -13.70 0.13 6.32
CA LYS A 160 -13.38 -0.85 7.38
C LYS A 160 -11.96 -0.64 7.90
N ILE A 161 -10.98 -0.43 7.02
CA ILE A 161 -9.61 -0.12 7.42
C ILE A 161 -9.57 1.20 8.20
N HIS A 162 -10.23 2.26 7.70
CA HIS A 162 -10.34 3.54 8.40
C HIS A 162 -10.86 3.37 9.84
N ARG A 163 -11.99 2.67 10.02
CA ARG A 163 -12.55 2.40 11.36
C ARG A 163 -11.56 1.64 12.24
N LYS A 164 -10.91 0.62 11.70
CA LYS A 164 -9.94 -0.18 12.45
C LYS A 164 -8.75 0.65 12.91
N LEU A 165 -8.19 1.50 12.06
CA LEU A 165 -7.05 2.35 12.42
C LEU A 165 -7.44 3.41 13.45
N ARG A 166 -8.68 3.94 13.38
CA ARG A 166 -9.22 4.84 14.40
C ARG A 166 -9.43 4.15 15.75
N GLU A 167 -9.94 2.91 15.77
CA GLU A 167 -10.09 2.10 16.99
C GLU A 167 -8.75 1.85 17.69
N LEU A 168 -7.67 1.73 16.91
CA LEU A 168 -6.30 1.57 17.41
C LEU A 168 -5.63 2.92 17.77
N GLY A 169 -6.35 4.04 17.64
CA GLY A 169 -5.84 5.38 17.91
C GLY A 169 -4.75 5.85 16.92
N GLY A 170 -4.69 5.25 15.73
CA GLY A 170 -3.73 5.63 14.68
C GLY A 170 -4.10 6.90 13.93
N ILE A 171 -5.40 7.26 13.92
CA ILE A 171 -5.99 8.40 13.19
C ILE A 171 -7.19 9.00 13.92
#